data_AF-A0AAE8MI90-F1
#
_entry.id   AF-A0AAE8MI90-F1
#
_cell.length_a   1.000
_cell.length_b   1.000
_cell.length_c   1.000
_cell.angle_alpha   90.00
_cell.angle_beta   90.00
_cell.angle_gamma   90.00
#
_symmetry.space_group_name_H-M   'P 1'
#
loop_
_entity.id
_entity.type
_entity.pdbx_description
1 polymer ?
#
loop_
_entity_poly.entity_id
_entity_poly.type
_entity_poly.pdbx_seq_one_letter_code
_entity_poly.pdbx_strand_id
1 'polypeptide(L)'
;MEKSKDVFDSWTQIGQIVKTHAMKLAERMKSERESWVRLSAASKVDLGLDGGAGQRDNTAQTKMRKTMREAYCPDAGDRALWDPVFVKWESALVMKAVHLCPWKQNQTMDEIFGPGSHKELFSPYNGLFLHPDTEDALVKGHIAIVPDVELEPADAKLPQNDQRERNDRLLEWESAEVKNYKLVVLNKSHKEVNRVWFRNGGETTKLLQLDGRKLVFRTDFRPRARYVWWTFMFAILKNAWGQSQQEREKDLEHIEIRGLVEELGYDIKSILTIDQDKYENWGEDEEKYKDEEEEEEEEEEGKSYRAAGALVQQVVESMVPHSLVKNLDESDTDEEEEDGDE
;
A
#
# COMPACT_ATOMS: atom_id res chain seq x y z
N MET A 1 39.42 20.51 -29.41
CA MET A 1 39.20 19.93 -28.06
C MET A 1 37.89 20.51 -27.53
N GLU A 2 36.78 19.87 -27.87
CA GLU A 2 35.47 20.20 -27.28
C GLU A 2 35.44 19.61 -25.88
N LYS A 3 35.20 20.47 -24.88
CA LYS A 3 34.96 20.03 -23.51
C LYS A 3 33.58 19.37 -23.49
N SER A 4 33.57 18.06 -23.23
CA SER A 4 32.37 17.32 -22.86
C SER A 4 31.68 18.06 -21.73
N LYS A 5 30.45 18.53 -21.98
CA LYS A 5 29.59 19.02 -20.90
C LYS A 5 29.17 17.78 -20.14
N ASP A 6 29.73 17.60 -18.95
CA ASP A 6 29.19 16.63 -17.99
C ASP A 6 27.73 16.99 -17.74
N VAL A 7 26.85 16.21 -18.34
CA VAL A 7 25.42 16.24 -18.06
C VAL A 7 25.31 15.73 -16.64
N PHE A 8 24.90 16.63 -15.75
CA PHE A 8 24.63 16.31 -14.35
C PHE A 8 23.52 15.25 -14.31
N ASP A 9 23.91 13.99 -14.17
CA ASP A 9 22.99 12.87 -14.15
C ASP A 9 22.48 12.65 -12.73
N SER A 10 21.35 13.27 -12.42
CA SER A 10 20.62 13.10 -11.16
C SER A 10 20.35 11.62 -10.84
N TRP A 11 20.33 10.73 -11.84
CA TRP A 11 20.12 9.30 -11.66
C TRP A 11 21.33 8.58 -11.06
N THR A 12 22.55 8.99 -11.40
CA THR A 12 23.78 8.43 -10.80
C THR A 12 23.84 8.75 -9.29
N GLN A 13 23.44 9.97 -8.91
CA GLN A 13 23.45 10.39 -7.51
C GLN A 13 22.34 9.72 -6.69
N ILE A 14 21.13 9.60 -7.24
CA ILE A 14 20.02 8.86 -6.62
C ILE A 14 20.36 7.36 -6.54
N GLY A 15 20.98 6.80 -7.57
CA GLY A 15 21.46 5.41 -7.58
C GLY A 15 22.49 5.14 -6.48
N GLN A 16 23.41 6.07 -6.24
CA GLN A 16 24.39 5.97 -5.13
C GLN A 16 23.75 6.09 -3.75
N ILE A 17 22.74 6.96 -3.58
CA ILE A 17 22.00 7.11 -2.32
C ILE A 17 21.19 5.85 -2.02
N VAL A 18 20.48 5.33 -3.03
CA VAL A 18 19.71 4.08 -2.94
C VAL A 18 20.64 2.88 -2.69
N LYS A 19 21.79 2.78 -3.37
CA LYS A 19 22.81 1.73 -3.15
C LYS A 19 23.38 1.80 -1.74
N THR A 20 23.70 3.00 -1.25
CA THR A 20 24.24 3.19 0.11
C THR A 20 23.19 2.84 1.17
N HIS A 21 21.92 3.19 0.94
CA HIS A 21 20.83 2.78 1.83
C HIS A 21 20.57 1.28 1.77
N ALA A 22 20.49 0.69 0.58
CA ALA A 22 20.29 -0.74 0.36
C ALA A 22 21.45 -1.58 0.94
N MET A 23 22.71 -1.13 0.88
CA MET A 23 23.86 -1.81 1.48
C MET A 23 23.83 -1.74 3.02
N LYS A 24 23.59 -0.54 3.58
CA LYS A 24 23.44 -0.37 5.04
C LYS A 24 22.22 -1.11 5.58
N LEU A 25 21.18 -1.29 4.77
CA LEU A 25 20.02 -2.11 5.09
C LEU A 25 20.31 -3.59 4.87
N ALA A 26 21.01 -4.03 3.83
CA ALA A 26 21.38 -5.44 3.62
C ALA A 26 22.22 -6.01 4.78
N GLU A 27 23.09 -5.19 5.37
CA GLU A 27 23.81 -5.52 6.62
C GLU A 27 22.89 -5.63 7.84
N ARG A 28 21.75 -4.92 7.86
CA ARG A 28 20.71 -4.96 8.90
C ARG A 28 19.58 -5.98 8.63
N MET A 29 19.37 -6.36 7.37
CA MET A 29 18.24 -7.14 6.85
C MET A 29 18.37 -8.66 7.09
N LYS A 30 19.50 -9.16 7.60
CA LYS A 30 19.59 -10.59 7.95
C LYS A 30 18.55 -11.01 9.01
N SER A 31 18.12 -10.09 9.89
CA SER A 31 17.01 -10.31 10.83
C SER A 31 15.66 -9.76 10.32
N GLU A 32 15.63 -8.67 9.55
CA GLU A 32 14.38 -8.06 9.07
C GLU A 32 13.75 -8.83 7.91
N ARG A 33 14.53 -9.50 7.06
CA ARG A 33 14.01 -10.41 6.03
C ARG A 33 13.31 -11.62 6.67
N GLU A 34 13.74 -12.07 7.85
CA GLU A 34 13.01 -13.08 8.63
C GLU A 34 11.74 -12.53 9.26
N SER A 35 11.74 -11.32 9.82
CA SER A 35 10.53 -10.66 10.34
C SER A 35 9.51 -10.38 9.24
N TRP A 36 9.95 -9.99 8.05
CA TRP A 36 9.09 -9.73 6.92
C TRP A 36 8.65 -11.01 6.19
N VAL A 37 9.52 -12.03 6.06
CA VAL A 37 9.08 -13.38 5.66
C VAL A 37 8.07 -13.89 6.67
N ARG A 38 8.21 -13.62 7.97
CA ARG A 38 7.17 -13.93 8.97
C ARG A 38 5.89 -13.12 8.76
N LEU A 39 5.96 -11.82 8.48
CA LEU A 39 4.80 -10.94 8.20
C LEU A 39 4.04 -11.35 6.93
N SER A 40 4.77 -11.75 5.89
CA SER A 40 4.24 -12.20 4.60
C SER A 40 3.83 -13.68 4.62
N ALA A 41 4.54 -14.54 5.36
CA ALA A 41 4.21 -15.96 5.55
C ALA A 41 3.08 -16.17 6.58
N ALA A 42 2.92 -15.29 7.57
CA ALA A 42 1.80 -15.34 8.51
C ALA A 42 0.46 -15.04 7.80
N SER A 43 0.50 -14.34 6.67
CA SER A 43 -0.62 -14.29 5.74
C SER A 43 -0.73 -15.60 4.95
N LYS A 44 -1.48 -16.56 5.51
CA LYS A 44 -2.01 -17.74 4.78
C LYS A 44 -2.67 -17.39 3.43
N VAL A 45 -3.03 -16.12 3.22
CA VAL A 45 -3.70 -15.62 2.01
C VAL A 45 -2.70 -15.40 0.87
N ASP A 46 -1.42 -15.14 1.16
CA ASP A 46 -0.50 -14.58 0.16
C ASP A 46 0.63 -15.50 -0.28
N LEU A 47 1.14 -16.38 0.59
CA LEU A 47 2.25 -17.30 0.25
C LEU A 47 1.95 -18.78 0.59
N GLY A 48 0.76 -19.09 1.08
CA GLY A 48 0.34 -20.46 1.38
C GLY A 48 1.01 -21.12 2.59
N LEU A 49 1.67 -20.34 3.45
CA LEU A 49 2.32 -20.84 4.67
C LEU A 49 1.36 -20.75 5.88
N ASP A 50 1.38 -21.76 6.76
CA ASP A 50 0.48 -21.87 7.92
C ASP A 50 0.85 -20.83 9.00
N GLY A 51 0.36 -19.59 8.86
CA GLY A 51 0.42 -18.58 9.91
C GLY A 51 -0.43 -18.97 11.13
N GLY A 52 0.19 -19.05 12.31
CA GLY A 52 -0.38 -19.56 13.57
C GLY A 52 -1.48 -18.72 14.24
N ALA A 53 -2.18 -17.84 13.53
CA ALA A 53 -3.18 -16.92 14.09
C ALA A 53 -4.49 -17.60 14.58
N GLY A 54 -4.55 -18.93 14.59
CA GLY A 54 -5.73 -19.70 15.03
C GLY A 54 -6.91 -19.64 14.06
N GLN A 55 -8.06 -20.15 14.50
CA GLN A 55 -9.32 -19.98 13.77
C GLN A 55 -9.87 -18.57 14.03
N ARG A 56 -10.37 -17.94 12.97
CA ARG A 56 -11.01 -16.62 13.06
C ARG A 56 -12.29 -16.71 13.90
N ASP A 57 -12.48 -15.78 14.83
CA ASP A 57 -13.74 -15.65 15.57
C ASP A 57 -14.87 -15.13 14.64
N ASN A 58 -15.85 -15.99 14.40
CA ASN A 58 -17.03 -15.66 13.60
C ASN A 58 -17.91 -14.57 14.26
N THR A 59 -17.84 -14.44 15.59
CA THR A 59 -18.60 -13.44 16.35
C THR A 59 -18.09 -12.04 16.04
N ALA A 60 -16.77 -11.84 16.11
CA ALA A 60 -16.12 -10.58 15.74
C ALA A 60 -16.42 -10.17 14.30
N GLN A 61 -16.38 -11.11 13.35
CA GLN A 61 -16.71 -10.82 11.95
C GLN A 61 -18.19 -10.44 11.76
N THR A 62 -19.10 -11.10 12.47
CA THR A 62 -20.53 -10.76 12.45
C THR A 62 -20.77 -9.37 13.01
N LYS A 63 -20.08 -9.02 14.12
CA LYS A 63 -20.12 -7.70 14.73
C LYS A 63 -19.59 -6.61 13.78
N MET A 64 -18.43 -6.84 13.14
CA MET A 64 -17.88 -5.91 12.15
C MET A 64 -18.86 -5.69 10.99
N ARG A 65 -19.44 -6.78 10.44
CA ARG A 65 -20.40 -6.68 9.35
C ARG A 65 -21.62 -5.83 9.73
N LYS A 66 -22.08 -5.95 10.98
CA LYS A 66 -23.18 -5.14 11.51
C LYS A 66 -22.80 -3.66 11.62
N THR A 67 -21.66 -3.34 12.24
CA THR A 67 -21.22 -1.94 12.41
C THR A 67 -20.89 -1.27 11.06
N MET A 68 -20.33 -2.02 10.10
CA MET A 68 -20.15 -1.54 8.72
C MET A 68 -21.47 -1.20 8.05
N ARG A 69 -22.53 -1.99 8.27
CA ARG A 69 -23.85 -1.68 7.72
C ARG A 69 -24.37 -0.36 8.27
N GLU A 70 -24.25 -0.15 9.57
CA GLU A 70 -24.66 1.09 10.23
C GLU A 70 -23.89 2.30 9.67
N ALA A 71 -22.58 2.16 9.43
CA ALA A 71 -21.72 3.24 8.94
C ALA A 71 -21.90 3.55 7.44
N TYR A 72 -21.92 2.53 6.58
CA TYR A 72 -21.93 2.69 5.12
C TYR A 72 -23.33 2.65 4.50
N CYS A 73 -24.29 2.06 5.19
CA CYS A 73 -25.61 1.71 4.65
C CYS A 73 -26.75 2.06 5.63
N PRO A 74 -26.79 3.28 6.24
CA PRO A 74 -27.79 3.60 7.27
C PRO A 74 -29.23 3.53 6.74
N ASP A 75 -29.42 3.83 5.45
CA ASP A 75 -30.74 3.82 4.80
C ASP A 75 -31.13 2.44 4.23
N ALA A 76 -30.27 1.43 4.37
CA ALA A 76 -30.50 0.12 3.78
C ALA A 76 -31.39 -0.74 4.68
N GLY A 77 -32.38 -1.40 4.08
CA GLY A 77 -33.02 -2.54 4.73
C GLY A 77 -32.03 -3.70 4.93
N ASP A 78 -32.38 -4.68 5.77
CA ASP A 78 -31.49 -5.76 6.20
C ASP A 78 -30.92 -6.66 5.08
N ARG A 79 -31.49 -6.57 3.88
CA ARG A 79 -31.21 -7.46 2.75
C ARG A 79 -30.29 -6.86 1.69
N ALA A 80 -29.95 -5.58 1.81
CA ALA A 80 -29.12 -4.89 0.83
C ALA A 80 -27.87 -4.28 1.49
N LEU A 81 -26.76 -4.31 0.76
CA LEU A 81 -25.52 -3.63 1.11
C LEU A 81 -25.06 -2.82 -0.09
N TRP A 82 -24.47 -1.66 0.16
CA TRP A 82 -23.97 -0.78 -0.89
C TRP A 82 -22.59 -1.26 -1.36
N ASP A 83 -22.43 -1.47 -2.67
CA ASP A 83 -21.13 -1.68 -3.29
C ASP A 83 -20.59 -0.33 -3.80
N PRO A 84 -19.51 0.22 -3.22
CA PRO A 84 -18.98 1.51 -3.61
C PRO A 84 -18.27 1.49 -4.96
N VAL A 85 -17.86 0.31 -5.44
CA VAL A 85 -17.19 0.14 -6.74
C VAL A 85 -18.23 0.10 -7.85
N PHE A 86 -19.28 -0.71 -7.71
CA PHE A 86 -20.31 -0.80 -8.75
C PHE A 86 -21.40 0.26 -8.62
N VAL A 87 -21.43 1.02 -7.52
CA VAL A 87 -22.38 2.11 -7.25
C VAL A 87 -23.82 1.59 -7.29
N LYS A 88 -24.06 0.47 -6.62
CA LYS A 88 -25.38 -0.17 -6.55
C LYS A 88 -25.64 -0.88 -5.22
N TRP A 89 -26.91 -1.02 -4.90
CA TRP A 89 -27.37 -1.91 -3.85
C TRP A 89 -27.27 -3.36 -4.33
N GLU A 90 -26.63 -4.19 -3.51
CA GLU A 90 -26.45 -5.60 -3.77
C GLU A 90 -26.99 -6.46 -2.64
N SER A 91 -27.32 -7.71 -2.97
CA SER A 91 -27.81 -8.66 -1.98
C SER A 91 -26.80 -8.84 -0.86
N ALA A 92 -27.24 -8.70 0.40
CA ALA A 92 -26.43 -8.96 1.58
C ALA A 92 -25.95 -10.42 1.66
N LEU A 93 -26.47 -11.34 0.83
CA LEU A 93 -25.98 -12.71 0.73
C LEU A 93 -24.76 -12.85 -0.19
N VAL A 94 -24.59 -11.93 -1.14
CA VAL A 94 -23.50 -11.94 -2.13
C VAL A 94 -22.33 -11.08 -1.64
N MET A 95 -22.63 -9.93 -1.05
CA MET A 95 -21.62 -8.95 -0.64
C MET A 95 -20.76 -9.42 0.54
N LYS A 96 -19.45 -9.20 0.46
CA LYS A 96 -18.51 -9.54 1.53
C LYS A 96 -18.08 -8.31 2.31
N ALA A 97 -17.88 -8.48 3.62
CA ALA A 97 -17.23 -7.49 4.47
C ALA A 97 -15.72 -7.74 4.43
N VAL A 98 -15.04 -7.07 3.50
CA VAL A 98 -13.63 -7.26 3.20
C VAL A 98 -12.79 -6.42 4.14
N HIS A 99 -11.74 -7.00 4.70
CA HIS A 99 -10.75 -6.24 5.48
C HIS A 99 -9.72 -5.62 4.54
N LEU A 100 -9.36 -4.37 4.78
CA LEU A 100 -8.28 -3.70 4.04
C LEU A 100 -6.90 -4.12 4.59
N CYS A 101 -6.76 -4.18 5.92
CA CYS A 101 -5.68 -4.91 6.59
C CYS A 101 -6.16 -6.30 7.06
N PRO A 102 -5.59 -7.40 6.52
CA PRO A 102 -5.97 -8.76 6.88
C PRO A 102 -5.94 -9.06 8.39
N TRP A 103 -6.98 -9.74 8.90
CA TRP A 103 -7.06 -10.15 10.31
C TRP A 103 -5.90 -11.00 10.82
N LYS A 104 -5.19 -11.70 9.94
CA LYS A 104 -4.02 -12.50 10.29
C LYS A 104 -2.85 -11.64 10.76
N GLN A 105 -2.88 -10.34 10.45
CA GLN A 105 -1.88 -9.35 10.84
C GLN A 105 -2.24 -8.64 12.14
N ASN A 106 -3.26 -9.09 12.87
CA ASN A 106 -3.70 -8.46 14.13
C ASN A 106 -2.53 -8.19 15.09
N GLN A 107 -1.62 -9.15 15.25
CA GLN A 107 -0.49 -9.06 16.17
C GLN A 107 0.52 -7.98 15.77
N THR A 108 0.61 -7.67 14.48
CA THR A 108 1.55 -6.67 13.95
C THR A 108 0.85 -5.35 13.62
N MET A 109 -0.47 -5.22 13.83
CA MET A 109 -1.17 -3.99 13.46
C MET A 109 -0.59 -2.80 14.22
N ASP A 110 -0.36 -2.93 15.53
CA ASP A 110 0.20 -1.86 16.35
C ASP A 110 1.62 -1.48 15.92
N GLU A 111 2.43 -2.47 15.55
CA GLU A 111 3.77 -2.26 15.00
C GLU A 111 3.76 -1.60 13.61
N ILE A 112 2.67 -1.69 12.85
CA ILE A 112 2.59 -1.13 11.48
C ILE A 112 1.92 0.24 11.48
N PHE A 113 0.87 0.40 12.27
CA PHE A 113 -0.08 1.51 12.21
C PHE A 113 -0.11 2.37 13.48
N GLY A 114 0.72 2.02 14.47
CA GLY A 114 0.79 2.67 15.77
C GLY A 114 -0.08 2.00 16.86
N PRO A 115 0.23 2.28 18.14
CA PRO A 115 -0.50 1.78 19.31
C PRO A 115 -2.02 1.85 19.19
N GLY A 116 -2.69 0.77 19.59
CA GLY A 116 -4.16 0.69 19.62
C GLY A 116 -4.83 0.42 18.28
N SER A 117 -4.10 0.38 17.17
CA SER A 117 -4.66 0.09 15.84
C SER A 117 -5.27 -1.32 15.74
N HIS A 118 -4.81 -2.30 16.53
CA HIS A 118 -5.43 -3.63 16.63
C HIS A 118 -6.91 -3.57 17.07
N LYS A 119 -7.31 -2.56 17.85
CA LYS A 119 -8.70 -2.36 18.29
C LYS A 119 -9.62 -2.05 17.11
N GLU A 120 -9.06 -1.56 16.01
CA GLU A 120 -9.78 -1.24 14.79
C GLU A 120 -9.88 -2.41 13.81
N LEU A 121 -9.28 -3.57 14.11
CA LEU A 121 -9.24 -4.70 13.20
C LEU A 121 -10.63 -5.10 12.68
N PHE A 122 -11.60 -5.17 13.59
CA PHE A 122 -13.00 -5.50 13.32
C PHE A 122 -13.92 -4.27 13.35
N SER A 123 -13.37 -3.10 13.06
CA SER A 123 -14.11 -1.84 12.94
C SER A 123 -14.50 -1.57 11.48
N PRO A 124 -15.50 -0.69 11.23
CA PRO A 124 -15.83 -0.26 9.87
C PRO A 124 -14.70 0.53 9.19
N TYR A 125 -13.73 1.06 9.95
CA TYR A 125 -12.58 1.79 9.41
C TYR A 125 -11.59 0.90 8.65
N ASN A 126 -11.52 -0.39 9.01
CA ASN A 126 -10.64 -1.37 8.37
C ASN A 126 -11.37 -2.24 7.33
N GLY A 127 -12.50 -1.80 6.78
CA GLY A 127 -13.22 -2.63 5.82
C GLY A 127 -14.15 -1.92 4.86
N LEU A 128 -14.48 -2.64 3.79
CA LEU A 128 -15.41 -2.23 2.74
C LEU A 128 -16.37 -3.38 2.39
N PHE A 129 -17.58 -3.03 1.98
CA PHE A 129 -18.47 -3.99 1.33
C PHE A 129 -18.10 -4.10 -0.14
N LEU A 130 -17.64 -5.27 -0.58
CA LEU A 130 -17.23 -5.50 -1.96
C LEU A 130 -17.91 -6.74 -2.53
N HIS A 131 -18.20 -6.72 -3.83
CA HIS A 131 -18.51 -7.91 -4.59
C HIS A 131 -17.37 -8.96 -4.46
N PRO A 132 -17.67 -10.28 -4.41
CA PRO A 132 -16.65 -11.32 -4.30
C PRO A 132 -15.56 -11.25 -5.36
N ASP A 133 -15.91 -10.89 -6.60
CA ASP A 133 -14.90 -10.73 -7.65
C ASP A 133 -13.97 -9.54 -7.36
N THR A 134 -14.52 -8.40 -6.93
CA THR A 134 -13.71 -7.22 -6.56
C THR A 134 -12.76 -7.53 -5.40
N GLU A 135 -13.23 -8.26 -4.38
CA GLU A 135 -12.36 -8.77 -3.31
C GLU A 135 -11.24 -9.64 -3.88
N ASP A 136 -11.56 -10.57 -4.79
CA ASP A 136 -10.58 -11.49 -5.38
C ASP A 136 -9.50 -10.75 -6.19
N ALA A 137 -9.83 -9.71 -6.96
CA ALA A 137 -8.81 -8.88 -7.63
C ALA A 137 -7.94 -8.12 -6.65
N LEU A 138 -8.55 -7.54 -5.61
CA LEU A 138 -7.83 -6.77 -4.60
C LEU A 138 -6.84 -7.68 -3.87
N VAL A 139 -7.28 -8.87 -3.47
CA VAL A 139 -6.44 -9.89 -2.83
C VAL A 139 -5.36 -10.40 -3.79
N LYS A 140 -5.62 -10.52 -5.09
CA LYS A 140 -4.60 -10.95 -6.07
C LYS A 140 -3.65 -9.85 -6.50
N GLY A 141 -3.88 -8.59 -6.11
CA GLY A 141 -3.10 -7.45 -6.57
C GLY A 141 -3.34 -7.09 -8.04
N HIS A 142 -4.52 -7.41 -8.59
CA HIS A 142 -4.91 -6.97 -9.95
C HIS A 142 -5.54 -5.58 -9.95
N ILE A 143 -6.02 -5.11 -8.80
CA ILE A 143 -6.46 -3.74 -8.59
C ILE A 143 -5.88 -3.23 -7.29
N ALA A 144 -5.82 -1.91 -7.18
CA ALA A 144 -5.59 -1.21 -5.93
C ALA A 144 -6.63 -0.12 -5.72
N ILE A 145 -6.87 0.22 -4.46
CA ILE A 145 -7.66 1.39 -4.06
C ILE A 145 -6.65 2.48 -3.72
N VAL A 146 -6.78 3.64 -4.36
CA VAL A 146 -5.88 4.79 -4.19
C VAL A 146 -6.68 6.06 -3.88
N PRO A 147 -6.04 7.11 -3.35
CA PRO A 147 -6.66 8.44 -3.28
C PRO A 147 -7.26 8.87 -4.62
N ASP A 148 -8.45 9.47 -4.60
CA ASP A 148 -9.03 10.13 -5.78
C ASP A 148 -8.38 11.50 -6.00
N VAL A 149 -7.09 11.47 -6.26
CA VAL A 149 -6.24 12.62 -6.59
C VAL A 149 -5.64 12.39 -7.97
N GLU A 150 -5.53 13.45 -8.76
CA GLU A 150 -4.83 13.41 -10.03
C GLU A 150 -3.32 13.53 -9.75
N LEU A 151 -2.67 12.38 -9.67
CA LEU A 151 -1.23 12.23 -9.44
C LEU A 151 -0.46 12.00 -10.76
N GLU A 152 -1.14 11.95 -11.90
CA GLU A 152 -0.47 11.85 -13.19
C GLU A 152 0.18 13.19 -13.54
N PRO A 153 1.43 13.19 -14.03
CA PRO A 153 2.07 14.42 -14.46
C PRO A 153 1.34 15.03 -15.67
N ALA A 154 1.13 16.34 -15.66
CA ALA A 154 0.49 17.07 -16.75
C ALA A 154 1.26 16.93 -18.07
N ASP A 155 2.59 16.80 -17.99
CA ASP A 155 3.46 16.44 -19.11
C ASP A 155 4.31 15.23 -18.76
N ALA A 156 3.97 14.07 -19.36
CA ALA A 156 4.70 12.82 -19.18
C ALA A 156 6.20 12.91 -19.56
N LYS A 157 6.60 13.88 -20.40
CA LYS A 157 8.00 14.11 -20.76
C LYS A 157 8.76 14.92 -19.71
N LEU A 158 8.04 15.68 -18.89
CA LEU A 158 8.59 16.57 -17.87
C LEU A 158 7.84 16.36 -16.53
N PRO A 159 7.87 15.15 -15.95
CA PRO A 159 7.06 14.79 -14.78
C PRO A 159 7.41 15.57 -13.50
N GLN A 160 8.52 16.31 -13.51
CA GLN A 160 8.96 17.15 -12.40
C GLN A 160 8.40 18.57 -12.48
N ASN A 161 7.88 19.01 -13.62
CA ASN A 161 7.41 20.39 -13.80
C ASN A 161 6.23 20.74 -12.90
N ASP A 162 5.35 19.78 -12.64
CA ASP A 162 4.13 19.94 -11.86
C ASP A 162 4.15 19.15 -10.54
N GLN A 163 5.31 18.60 -10.13
CA GLN A 163 5.44 17.79 -8.92
C GLN A 163 4.93 18.53 -7.68
N ARG A 164 5.25 19.83 -7.57
CA ARG A 164 4.76 20.66 -6.46
C ARG A 164 3.23 20.74 -6.44
N GLU A 165 2.61 20.93 -7.59
CA GLU A 165 1.14 21.02 -7.72
C GLU A 165 0.46 19.68 -7.42
N ARG A 166 1.11 18.55 -7.76
CA ARG A 166 0.64 17.21 -7.39
C ARG A 166 0.75 16.96 -5.88
N ASN A 167 1.86 17.33 -5.26
CA ASN A 167 2.03 17.27 -3.81
C ASN A 167 1.00 18.14 -3.07
N ASP A 168 0.77 19.37 -3.56
CA ASP A 168 -0.23 20.28 -2.96
C ASP A 168 -1.65 19.66 -3.02
N ARG A 169 -2.02 19.00 -4.12
CA ARG A 169 -3.30 18.26 -4.24
C ARG A 169 -3.38 17.05 -3.30
N LEU A 170 -2.27 16.35 -3.08
CA LEU A 170 -2.22 15.24 -2.14
C LEU A 170 -2.40 15.74 -0.70
N LEU A 171 -1.70 16.81 -0.31
CA LEU A 171 -1.85 17.43 1.02
C LEU A 171 -3.27 17.95 1.25
N GLU A 172 -3.90 18.53 0.22
CA GLU A 172 -5.32 18.92 0.27
C GLU A 172 -6.22 17.70 0.53
N TRP A 173 -5.99 16.59 -0.17
CA TRP A 173 -6.73 15.35 0.05
C TRP A 173 -6.50 14.75 1.44
N GLU A 174 -5.29 14.83 1.97
CA GLU A 174 -4.95 14.31 3.29
C GLU A 174 -5.60 15.09 4.43
N SER A 175 -5.64 16.42 4.27
CA SER A 175 -6.24 17.36 5.20
C SER A 175 -7.77 17.44 5.09
N ALA A 176 -8.35 16.93 4.00
CA ALA A 176 -9.80 16.85 3.83
C ALA A 176 -10.45 15.98 4.92
N GLU A 177 -11.58 16.46 5.44
CA GLU A 177 -12.38 15.72 6.42
C GLU A 177 -12.91 14.40 5.84
N VAL A 178 -13.29 14.42 4.55
CA VAL A 178 -13.83 13.26 3.83
C VAL A 178 -12.90 12.86 2.70
N LYS A 179 -12.25 11.71 2.86
CA LYS A 179 -11.27 11.17 1.90
C LYS A 179 -11.97 10.39 0.78
N ASN A 180 -11.79 10.80 -0.47
CA ASN A 180 -12.35 10.08 -1.63
C ASN A 180 -11.30 9.15 -2.26
N TYR A 181 -11.77 8.06 -2.85
CA TYR A 181 -10.90 7.00 -3.38
C TYR A 181 -11.32 6.61 -4.80
N LYS A 182 -10.40 6.04 -5.57
CA LYS A 182 -10.65 5.41 -6.87
C LYS A 182 -9.94 4.07 -6.99
N LEU A 183 -10.40 3.25 -7.92
CA LEU A 183 -9.71 2.04 -8.33
C LEU A 183 -8.67 2.34 -9.41
N VAL A 184 -7.54 1.64 -9.32
CA VAL A 184 -6.56 1.54 -10.40
C VAL A 184 -6.38 0.06 -10.70
N VAL A 185 -6.39 -0.29 -11.98
CA VAL A 185 -6.13 -1.65 -12.46
C VAL A 185 -4.62 -1.79 -12.68
N LEU A 186 -4.03 -2.77 -12.02
CA LEU A 186 -2.61 -3.09 -12.15
C LEU A 186 -2.42 -4.19 -13.18
N ASN A 187 -1.34 -4.11 -13.96
CA ASN A 187 -0.99 -5.06 -15.01
C ASN A 187 -2.17 -5.28 -15.98
N LYS A 188 -2.52 -4.24 -16.74
CA LYS A 188 -3.67 -4.27 -17.66
C LYS A 188 -3.53 -5.33 -18.75
N SER A 189 -2.31 -5.83 -18.99
CA SER A 189 -2.03 -6.93 -19.91
C SER A 189 -2.38 -8.32 -19.35
N HIS A 190 -2.55 -8.45 -18.02
CA HIS A 190 -2.79 -9.74 -17.39
C HIS A 190 -4.10 -10.39 -17.86
N LYS A 191 -4.08 -11.71 -18.10
CA LYS A 191 -5.23 -12.46 -18.62
C LYS A 191 -6.47 -12.37 -17.72
N GLU A 192 -6.29 -12.34 -16.41
CA GLU A 192 -7.40 -12.27 -15.45
C GLU A 192 -8.05 -10.87 -15.42
N VAL A 193 -7.28 -9.82 -15.72
CA VAL A 193 -7.77 -8.44 -15.84
C VAL A 193 -8.65 -8.28 -17.09
N ASN A 194 -8.29 -8.98 -18.16
CA ASN A 194 -9.00 -8.98 -19.43
C ASN A 194 -10.19 -9.95 -19.47
N ARG A 195 -10.32 -10.81 -18.45
CA ARG A 195 -11.42 -11.77 -18.32
C ARG A 195 -12.73 -11.02 -18.05
N VAL A 196 -13.82 -11.52 -18.64
CA VAL A 196 -15.17 -11.06 -18.30
C VAL A 196 -15.50 -11.57 -16.90
N TRP A 197 -15.83 -10.67 -15.98
CA TRP A 197 -16.05 -10.99 -14.58
C TRP A 197 -17.52 -11.18 -14.27
N PHE A 198 -18.32 -10.17 -14.56
CA PHE A 198 -19.68 -10.09 -14.06
C PHE A 198 -20.66 -9.77 -15.18
N ARG A 199 -21.88 -10.30 -15.06
CA ARG A 199 -23.04 -9.92 -15.87
C ARG A 199 -24.01 -9.14 -14.99
N ASN A 200 -23.97 -7.81 -15.07
CA ASN A 200 -24.96 -6.97 -14.40
C ASN A 200 -26.13 -6.75 -15.34
N GLY A 201 -27.28 -7.39 -15.10
CA GLY A 201 -28.46 -7.16 -15.94
C GLY A 201 -28.24 -7.40 -17.44
N GLY A 202 -27.27 -8.25 -17.80
CA GLY A 202 -26.91 -8.54 -19.20
C GLY A 202 -25.62 -7.86 -19.68
N GLU A 203 -25.15 -6.80 -19.02
CA GLU A 203 -23.89 -6.15 -19.38
C GLU A 203 -22.69 -6.90 -18.79
N THR A 204 -21.75 -7.28 -19.65
CA THR A 204 -20.49 -7.89 -19.25
C THR A 204 -19.48 -6.82 -18.89
N THR A 205 -18.97 -6.85 -17.65
CA THR A 205 -17.89 -5.95 -17.21
C THR A 205 -16.57 -6.71 -17.13
N LYS A 206 -15.52 -6.17 -17.75
CA LYS A 206 -14.13 -6.60 -17.55
C LYS A 206 -13.52 -5.80 -16.41
N LEU A 207 -12.56 -6.39 -15.68
CA LEU A 207 -11.85 -5.68 -14.62
C LEU A 207 -11.17 -4.39 -15.13
N LEU A 208 -10.62 -4.44 -16.35
CA LEU A 208 -10.03 -3.27 -17.02
C LEU A 208 -10.97 -2.06 -17.12
N GLN A 209 -12.29 -2.27 -17.20
CA GLN A 209 -13.26 -1.17 -17.28
C GLN A 209 -13.50 -0.49 -15.92
N LEU A 210 -12.93 -1.02 -14.85
CA LEU A 210 -12.95 -0.40 -13.52
C LEU A 210 -11.76 0.52 -13.28
N ASP A 211 -10.81 0.61 -14.22
CA ASP A 211 -9.65 1.49 -14.10
C ASP A 211 -10.08 2.97 -14.01
N GLY A 212 -9.52 3.70 -13.05
CA GLY A 212 -9.88 5.08 -12.75
C GLY A 212 -11.27 5.27 -12.13
N ARG A 213 -12.01 4.20 -11.83
CA ARG A 213 -13.38 4.31 -11.32
C ARG A 213 -13.39 4.82 -9.88
N LYS A 214 -14.06 5.94 -9.65
CA LYS A 214 -14.27 6.52 -8.31
C LYS A 214 -15.16 5.60 -7.45
N LEU A 215 -14.76 5.40 -6.19
CA LEU A 215 -15.60 4.77 -5.18
C LEU A 215 -16.64 5.78 -4.72
N VAL A 216 -17.92 5.41 -4.81
CA VAL A 216 -19.02 6.26 -4.37
C VAL A 216 -19.56 5.74 -3.06
N PHE A 217 -19.54 6.56 -2.01
CA PHE A 217 -20.09 6.22 -0.71
C PHE A 217 -21.47 6.85 -0.50
N ARG A 218 -22.31 6.25 0.35
CA ARG A 218 -23.66 6.76 0.66
C ARG A 218 -23.68 7.75 1.83
N THR A 219 -22.60 7.77 2.61
CA THR A 219 -22.40 8.62 3.79
C THR A 219 -21.03 9.28 3.68
N ASP A 220 -20.70 10.17 4.60
CA ASP A 220 -19.36 10.77 4.71
C ASP A 220 -18.34 9.83 5.39
N PHE A 221 -18.80 8.69 5.91
CA PHE A 221 -17.92 7.68 6.50
C PHE A 221 -16.97 7.09 5.45
N ARG A 222 -15.70 6.93 5.82
CA ARG A 222 -14.63 6.38 4.98
C ARG A 222 -13.79 5.37 5.77
N PRO A 223 -13.20 4.36 5.10
CA PRO A 223 -12.13 3.60 5.72
C PRO A 223 -10.96 4.53 6.06
N ARG A 224 -10.15 4.18 7.07
CA ARG A 224 -8.95 4.96 7.36
C ARG A 224 -7.93 4.83 6.24
N ALA A 225 -7.28 5.96 5.91
CA ALA A 225 -6.29 6.02 4.84
C ALA A 225 -5.16 5.01 5.02
N ARG A 226 -4.65 4.80 6.24
CA ARG A 226 -3.57 3.83 6.53
C ARG A 226 -3.89 2.40 6.07
N TYR A 227 -5.14 1.96 6.18
CA TYR A 227 -5.53 0.62 5.73
C TYR A 227 -5.70 0.55 4.21
N VAL A 228 -6.17 1.62 3.57
CA VAL A 228 -6.21 1.73 2.11
C VAL A 228 -4.78 1.68 1.54
N TRP A 229 -3.86 2.45 2.14
CA TRP A 229 -2.44 2.45 1.77
C TRP A 229 -1.78 1.09 1.94
N TRP A 230 -2.08 0.41 3.05
CA TRP A 230 -1.64 -0.97 3.25
C TRP A 230 -2.06 -1.87 2.09
N THR A 231 -3.35 -1.85 1.73
CA THR A 231 -3.85 -2.65 0.60
C THR A 231 -3.17 -2.29 -0.72
N PHE A 232 -2.93 -0.99 -0.98
CA PHE A 232 -2.21 -0.52 -2.17
C PHE A 232 -0.78 -1.07 -2.22
N MET A 233 -0.01 -0.96 -1.14
CA MET A 233 1.36 -1.49 -1.07
C MET A 233 1.39 -3.01 -1.32
N PHE A 234 0.44 -3.75 -0.74
CA PHE A 234 0.32 -5.19 -0.96
C PHE A 234 -0.04 -5.54 -2.41
N ALA A 235 -0.94 -4.78 -3.03
CA ALA A 235 -1.33 -4.99 -4.42
C ALA A 235 -0.14 -4.78 -5.36
N ILE A 236 0.62 -3.71 -5.15
CA ILE A 236 1.84 -3.42 -5.89
C ILE A 236 2.86 -4.54 -5.73
N LEU A 237 3.12 -4.97 -4.49
CA LEU A 237 4.13 -5.97 -4.19
C LEU A 237 3.80 -7.32 -4.85
N LYS A 238 2.53 -7.72 -4.80
CA LYS A 238 2.03 -8.91 -5.50
C LYS A 238 2.18 -8.78 -7.00
N ASN A 239 1.85 -7.62 -7.55
CA ASN A 239 2.00 -7.38 -8.97
C ASN A 239 3.47 -7.49 -9.40
N ALA A 240 4.39 -6.87 -8.66
CA ALA A 240 5.82 -6.89 -8.95
C ALA A 240 6.44 -8.30 -8.89
N TRP A 241 5.96 -9.17 -8.00
CA TRP A 241 6.41 -10.57 -7.93
C TRP A 241 5.74 -11.48 -8.95
N GLY A 242 4.50 -11.20 -9.32
CA GLY A 242 3.74 -12.00 -10.29
C GLY A 242 4.24 -11.83 -11.73
N GLN A 243 4.88 -10.71 -12.04
CA GLN A 243 5.40 -10.44 -13.39
C GLN A 243 6.71 -11.19 -13.65
N SER A 244 6.77 -11.85 -14.81
CA SER A 244 8.03 -12.35 -15.33
C SER A 244 8.97 -11.18 -15.63
N GLN A 245 10.29 -11.42 -15.59
CA GLN A 245 11.28 -10.38 -15.88
C GLN A 245 11.04 -9.70 -17.24
N GLN A 246 10.58 -10.45 -18.24
CA GLN A 246 10.31 -9.95 -19.58
C GLN A 246 9.04 -9.08 -19.67
N GLU A 247 8.07 -9.29 -18.78
CA GLU A 247 6.88 -8.44 -18.65
C GLU A 247 7.22 -7.13 -17.94
N ARG A 248 8.06 -7.20 -16.89
CA ARG A 248 8.51 -6.00 -16.16
C ARG A 248 9.19 -4.96 -17.03
N GLU A 249 10.00 -5.40 -18.00
CA GLU A 249 10.72 -4.52 -18.91
C GLU A 249 9.82 -3.88 -19.99
N LYS A 250 8.63 -4.45 -20.24
CA LYS A 250 7.71 -4.00 -21.29
C LYS A 250 6.56 -3.14 -20.76
N ASP A 251 6.22 -3.27 -19.49
CA ASP A 251 5.10 -2.53 -18.91
C ASP A 251 5.48 -1.08 -18.63
N LEU A 252 4.92 -0.15 -19.43
CA LEU A 252 4.90 1.29 -19.11
C LEU A 252 4.21 1.57 -17.77
N GLU A 253 3.34 0.66 -17.30
CA GLU A 253 2.70 0.72 -15.99
C GLU A 253 3.72 0.63 -14.83
N HIS A 254 4.87 0.01 -15.05
CA HIS A 254 5.96 0.03 -14.08
C HIS A 254 6.49 1.46 -13.87
N ILE A 255 6.33 2.36 -14.85
CA ILE A 255 6.71 3.77 -14.74
C ILE A 255 5.65 4.56 -13.97
N GLU A 256 4.35 4.35 -14.27
CA GLU A 256 3.24 5.02 -13.55
C GLU A 256 3.20 4.62 -12.07
N ILE A 257 3.26 3.32 -11.78
CA ILE A 257 3.28 2.80 -10.40
C ILE A 257 4.54 3.25 -9.67
N ARG A 258 5.68 3.31 -10.36
CA ARG A 258 6.93 3.80 -9.78
C ARG A 258 6.86 5.30 -9.48
N GLY A 259 6.28 6.11 -10.37
CA GLY A 259 6.04 7.54 -10.12
C GLY A 259 5.16 7.74 -8.90
N LEU A 260 4.07 6.97 -8.80
CA LEU A 260 3.23 6.92 -7.61
C LEU A 260 4.03 6.54 -6.37
N VAL A 261 4.79 5.45 -6.36
CA VAL A 261 5.56 5.03 -5.18
C VAL A 261 6.69 6.01 -4.82
N GLU A 262 7.34 6.64 -5.79
CA GLU A 262 8.37 7.66 -5.53
C GLU A 262 7.77 8.93 -4.93
N GLU A 263 6.62 9.37 -5.44
CA GLU A 263 5.89 10.54 -4.92
C GLU A 263 5.27 10.27 -3.56
N LEU A 264 4.68 9.09 -3.39
CA LEU A 264 4.01 8.67 -2.17
C LEU A 264 4.98 8.14 -1.13
N GLY A 265 6.18 7.67 -1.48
CA GLY A 265 7.14 7.07 -0.56
C GLY A 265 7.62 8.04 0.53
N TYR A 266 7.68 9.34 0.21
CA TYR A 266 7.96 10.39 1.18
C TYR A 266 6.80 10.60 2.16
N ASP A 267 5.57 10.40 1.71
CA ASP A 267 4.35 10.63 2.48
C ASP A 267 3.82 9.37 3.17
N ILE A 268 4.09 8.16 2.68
CA ILE A 268 3.63 6.92 3.31
C ILE A 268 4.17 6.81 4.74
N LYS A 269 5.41 7.23 4.97
CA LYS A 269 5.95 7.29 6.33
C LYS A 269 5.14 8.24 7.20
N SER A 270 4.75 9.39 6.67
CA SER A 270 3.92 10.38 7.34
C SER A 270 2.51 9.81 7.59
N ILE A 271 1.85 9.24 6.58
CA ILE A 271 0.47 8.75 6.64
C ILE A 271 0.32 7.53 7.55
N LEU A 272 1.32 6.67 7.62
CA LEU A 272 1.31 5.53 8.55
C LEU A 272 1.49 5.97 10.02
N THR A 273 1.98 7.19 10.27
CA THR A 273 2.36 7.66 11.60
C THR A 273 1.52 8.85 12.11
N ILE A 274 0.95 9.66 11.22
CA ILE A 274 0.33 10.98 11.54
C ILE A 274 -0.96 10.88 12.38
N ASP A 275 -1.57 9.70 12.52
CA ASP A 275 -2.85 9.64 13.24
C ASP A 275 -2.69 9.69 14.77
N GLN A 276 -1.50 9.45 15.36
CA GLN A 276 -1.34 9.39 16.83
C GLN A 276 -1.63 10.72 17.55
N ASP A 277 -1.14 11.85 17.02
CA ASP A 277 -1.30 13.17 17.66
C ASP A 277 -2.76 13.65 17.77
N LYS A 278 -3.68 13.06 16.98
CA LYS A 278 -5.12 13.36 17.08
C LYS A 278 -5.85 12.53 18.12
N TYR A 279 -5.33 11.38 18.53
CA TYR A 279 -5.99 10.53 19.53
C TYR A 279 -5.75 10.97 20.97
N GLU A 280 -4.64 11.64 21.26
CA GLU A 280 -4.40 12.18 22.61
C GLU A 280 -5.47 13.19 23.05
N ASN A 281 -6.11 13.89 22.11
CA ASN A 281 -7.18 14.87 22.40
C ASN A 281 -8.60 14.28 22.45
N TRP A 282 -8.80 12.97 22.28
CA TRP A 282 -10.12 12.32 22.41
C TRP A 282 -10.27 11.50 23.70
N GLY A 283 -9.27 11.52 24.58
CA GLY A 283 -9.21 10.74 25.83
C GLY A 283 -9.30 11.54 27.13
N GLU A 284 -9.61 12.84 27.12
CA GLU A 284 -9.68 13.69 28.32
C GLU A 284 -10.91 13.42 29.24
N ASP A 285 -11.29 12.16 29.46
CA ASP A 285 -12.24 11.77 30.52
C ASP A 285 -11.78 10.55 31.35
N GLU A 286 -10.55 10.05 31.18
CA GLU A 286 -9.97 8.98 32.04
C GLU A 286 -8.60 9.36 32.64
N GLU A 287 -8.52 10.47 33.36
CA GLU A 287 -7.41 10.74 34.28
C GLU A 287 -7.53 9.83 35.53
N LYS A 288 -6.85 8.67 35.54
CA LYS A 288 -6.51 8.00 36.82
C LYS A 288 -5.31 7.06 36.86
N TYR A 289 -4.53 6.91 35.80
CA TYR A 289 -3.34 6.04 35.84
C TYR A 289 -2.27 6.58 34.89
N LYS A 290 -1.49 7.57 35.35
CA LYS A 290 -0.23 7.96 34.72
C LYS A 290 0.75 8.21 35.85
N ASP A 291 1.72 7.33 35.99
CA ASP A 291 2.99 7.58 36.71
C ASP A 291 4.02 6.43 36.52
N GLU A 292 3.75 5.37 35.73
CA GLU A 292 4.74 4.30 35.46
C GLU A 292 4.86 3.84 33.97
N GLU A 293 4.12 4.42 33.01
CA GLU A 293 4.11 3.97 31.60
C GLU A 293 5.01 4.77 30.63
N GLU A 294 5.57 5.92 31.03
CA GLU A 294 6.25 6.83 30.08
C GLU A 294 7.60 6.32 29.52
N GLU A 295 8.31 5.40 30.20
CA GLU A 295 9.60 4.88 29.70
C GLU A 295 9.44 3.67 28.74
N GLU A 296 8.33 2.92 28.79
CA GLU A 296 8.09 1.79 27.86
C GLU A 296 7.54 2.26 26.50
N GLU A 297 6.82 3.39 26.46
CA GLU A 297 6.24 3.95 25.24
C GLU A 297 7.32 4.42 24.23
N GLU A 298 8.40 5.07 24.69
CA GLU A 298 9.48 5.55 23.79
C GLU A 298 10.21 4.41 23.05
N GLU A 299 10.38 3.24 23.68
CA GLU A 299 11.00 2.08 23.05
C GLU A 299 10.08 1.35 22.06
N GLU A 300 8.77 1.30 22.33
CA GLU A 300 7.79 0.69 21.43
C GLU A 300 7.54 1.55 20.19
N GLU A 301 7.46 2.87 20.35
CA GLU A 301 7.36 3.81 19.23
C GLU A 301 8.50 3.60 18.23
N GLY A 302 9.74 3.51 18.72
CA GLY A 302 10.92 3.28 17.88
C GLY A 302 10.91 1.97 17.06
N LYS A 303 10.12 0.97 17.45
CA LYS A 303 9.97 -0.31 16.72
C LYS A 303 8.93 -0.21 15.60
N SER A 304 7.83 0.49 15.84
CA SER A 304 6.74 0.65 14.86
C SER A 304 7.21 1.32 13.56
N TYR A 305 7.98 2.41 13.68
CA TYR A 305 8.54 3.14 12.53
C TYR A 305 9.45 2.29 11.65
N ARG A 306 10.04 1.21 12.16
CA ARG A 306 10.97 0.34 11.42
C ARG A 306 10.24 -0.61 10.48
N ALA A 307 9.10 -1.16 10.89
CA ALA A 307 8.35 -2.13 10.09
C ALA A 307 7.74 -1.47 8.83
N ALA A 308 7.14 -0.29 8.99
CA ALA A 308 6.61 0.50 7.88
C ALA A 308 7.70 0.91 6.87
N GLY A 309 8.85 1.39 7.38
CA GLY A 309 9.98 1.78 6.55
C GLY A 309 10.57 0.63 5.72
N ALA A 310 10.69 -0.56 6.31
CA ALA A 310 11.17 -1.75 5.62
C ALA A 310 10.25 -2.16 4.45
N LEU A 311 8.93 -2.06 4.61
CA LEU A 311 7.97 -2.38 3.55
C LEU A 311 8.09 -1.41 2.37
N VAL A 312 8.11 -0.11 2.63
CA VAL A 312 8.25 0.93 1.58
C VAL A 312 9.54 0.71 0.80
N GLN A 313 10.65 0.48 1.50
CA GLN A 313 11.94 0.21 0.88
C GLN A 313 11.91 -1.02 -0.03
N GLN A 314 11.31 -2.12 0.40
CA GLN A 314 11.24 -3.33 -0.41
C GLN A 314 10.34 -3.17 -1.64
N VAL A 315 9.25 -2.40 -1.53
CA VAL A 315 8.44 -2.02 -2.69
C VAL A 315 9.30 -1.27 -3.70
N VAL A 316 10.06 -0.27 -3.25
CA VAL A 316 11.01 0.48 -4.10
C VAL A 316 12.03 -0.47 -4.75
N GLU A 317 12.68 -1.33 -3.98
CA GLU A 317 13.69 -2.28 -4.49
C GLU A 317 13.12 -3.27 -5.51
N SER A 318 11.89 -3.76 -5.30
CA SER A 318 11.22 -4.66 -6.23
C SER A 318 10.88 -4.02 -7.58
N MET A 319 10.85 -2.69 -7.64
CA MET A 319 10.60 -1.91 -8.85
C MET A 319 11.87 -1.54 -9.62
N VAL A 320 13.06 -1.70 -9.03
CA VAL A 320 14.31 -1.37 -9.71
C VAL A 320 14.73 -2.53 -10.65
N PRO A 321 14.89 -2.30 -11.96
CA PRO A 321 15.38 -3.32 -12.89
C PRO A 321 16.74 -3.89 -12.45
N HIS A 322 16.85 -5.21 -12.32
CA HIS A 322 18.11 -5.88 -11.96
C HIS A 322 19.26 -5.63 -12.95
N SER A 323 18.96 -5.25 -14.20
CA SER A 323 19.98 -4.86 -15.19
C SER A 323 20.71 -3.57 -14.81
N LEU A 324 20.03 -2.62 -14.17
CA LEU A 324 20.66 -1.40 -13.64
C LEU A 324 21.53 -1.68 -12.42
N VAL A 325 21.21 -2.73 -11.66
CA VAL A 325 22.00 -3.15 -10.49
C VAL A 325 23.28 -3.87 -10.93
N LYS A 326 23.23 -4.68 -11.99
CA LYS A 326 24.38 -5.44 -12.49
C LYS A 326 25.44 -4.60 -13.21
N ASN A 327 25.04 -3.59 -13.99
CA ASN A 327 25.99 -2.74 -14.73
C ASN A 327 26.84 -1.82 -13.83
N LEU A 328 26.56 -1.76 -12.53
CA LEU A 328 27.28 -0.95 -11.54
C LEU A 328 28.23 -1.77 -10.66
N ASP A 329 28.31 -3.08 -10.88
CA ASP A 329 29.18 -4.01 -10.12
C ASP A 329 30.43 -4.40 -10.94
N GLU A 330 30.43 -4.13 -12.25
CA GLU A 330 31.53 -4.50 -13.16
C GLU A 330 32.54 -3.35 -13.42
N SER A 331 32.42 -2.18 -12.77
CA SER A 331 33.25 -1.00 -13.08
C SER A 331 34.39 -0.67 -12.12
N ASP A 332 34.59 -1.41 -11.03
CA ASP A 332 35.56 -1.05 -9.96
C ASP A 332 36.67 -2.11 -9.72
N THR A 333 37.08 -2.87 -10.74
CA THR A 333 38.24 -3.79 -10.63
C THR A 333 39.23 -3.63 -11.78
N ASP A 334 39.74 -2.41 -11.97
CA ASP A 334 41.04 -2.20 -12.63
C ASP A 334 42.00 -1.68 -11.55
N GLU A 335 42.52 -2.60 -10.72
CA GLU A 335 43.68 -2.32 -9.88
C GLU A 335 44.93 -2.26 -10.77
N GLU A 336 45.49 -1.06 -10.91
CA GLU A 336 46.78 -0.83 -11.55
C GLU A 336 47.88 -1.54 -10.74
N GLU A 337 48.41 -2.64 -11.27
CA GLU A 337 49.69 -3.20 -10.82
C GLU A 337 50.82 -2.25 -11.26
N GLU A 338 51.27 -1.40 -10.35
CA GLU A 338 52.45 -0.55 -10.52
C GLU A 338 53.72 -1.39 -10.23
N ASP A 339 54.36 -1.88 -11.30
CA ASP A 339 55.67 -2.54 -11.27
C ASP A 339 56.75 -1.56 -10.77
N GLY A 340 57.18 -1.73 -9.53
CA GLY A 340 58.34 -1.07 -8.95
C GLY A 340 59.60 -1.92 -9.05
N ASP A 341 60.42 -1.67 -10.08
CA ASP A 341 61.83 -2.08 -10.14
C ASP A 341 62.71 -0.85 -9.89
N GLU A 342 63.40 -0.79 -8.73
CA GLU A 342 64.68 -0.07 -8.53
C GLU A 342 65.55 -0.74 -7.45
#